data_AF-A0A1I0TUM2-F1
#
_entry.id   AF-A0A1I0TUM2-F1
#
_cell.length_a   1.000
_cell.length_b   1.000
_cell.length_c   1.000
_cell.angle_alpha   90.00
_cell.angle_beta   90.00
_cell.angle_gamma   90.00
#
_symmetry.space_group_name_H-M   'P 1'
#
loop_
_entity.id
_entity.type
_entity.pdbx_description
1 polymer ?
#
loop_
_entity_poly.entity_id
_entity_poly.type
_entity_poly.pdbx_seq_one_letter_code
_entity_poly.pdbx_strand_id
1 'polypeptide(L)'
;MAVALKLWGKALGLAIVIYAAWSNSVSLPDALLWGVIGIITQILVYFALEYIFTPKTNLAKKVEEGNLAVGLSLFAISIIVGLIVAGSMSY
;
A
#
# COMPACT_ATOMS: atom_id res chain seq x y z
N MET A 1 6.54 -17.45 2.78
CA MET A 1 5.14 -17.05 2.49
C MET A 1 4.79 -15.68 3.06
N ALA A 2 5.05 -15.37 4.34
CA ALA A 2 4.78 -14.04 4.92
C ALA A 2 5.46 -12.87 4.15
N VAL A 3 6.73 -13.03 3.77
CA VAL A 3 7.47 -12.04 2.94
C VAL A 3 6.77 -11.79 1.60
N ALA A 4 6.26 -12.85 0.97
CA ALA A 4 5.54 -12.74 -0.30
C ALA A 4 4.23 -11.96 -0.13
N LEU A 5 3.48 -12.17 0.96
CA LEU A 5 2.28 -11.37 1.27
C LEU A 5 2.63 -9.89 1.42
N LYS A 6 3.67 -9.55 2.19
CA LYS A 6 4.13 -8.15 2.30
C LYS A 6 4.46 -7.55 0.93
N LEU A 7 5.18 -8.27 0.08
CA LEU A 7 5.61 -7.79 -1.24
C LEU A 7 4.43 -7.62 -2.20
N TRP A 8 3.65 -8.69 -2.40
CA TRP A 8 2.54 -8.69 -3.36
C TRP A 8 1.39 -7.81 -2.91
N GLY A 9 1.22 -7.59 -1.61
CA GLY A 9 0.28 -6.61 -1.09
C GLY A 9 0.60 -5.21 -1.60
N LYS A 10 1.85 -4.78 -1.45
CA LYS A 10 2.34 -3.49 -1.97
C LYS A 10 2.17 -3.38 -3.48
N ALA A 11 2.50 -4.45 -4.21
CA ALA A 11 2.33 -4.49 -5.66
C ALA A 11 0.86 -4.32 -6.07
N LEU A 12 -0.06 -5.06 -5.44
CA LEU A 12 -1.50 -4.99 -5.73
C LEU A 12 -2.10 -3.64 -5.32
N GLY A 13 -1.75 -3.14 -4.13
CA GLY A 13 -2.19 -1.83 -3.66
C GLY A 13 -1.79 -0.71 -4.62
N LEU A 14 -0.55 -0.73 -5.11
CA LEU A 14 -0.07 0.23 -6.11
C LEU A 14 -0.74 0.01 -7.48
N ALA A 15 -0.94 -1.23 -7.91
CA ALA A 15 -1.60 -1.54 -9.18
C ALA A 15 -3.03 -0.97 -9.22
N ILE A 16 -3.76 -1.05 -8.10
CA ILE A 16 -5.09 -0.43 -7.96
C ILE A 16 -5.03 1.08 -8.18
N VAL A 17 -4.05 1.76 -7.55
CA VAL A 17 -3.86 3.21 -7.74
C VAL A 17 -3.57 3.54 -9.20
N ILE A 18 -2.63 2.83 -9.83
CA ILE A 18 -2.23 3.10 -11.21
C ILE A 18 -3.40 2.85 -12.16
N TYR A 19 -4.17 1.77 -11.94
CA TYR A 19 -5.36 1.47 -12.73
C TYR A 19 -6.40 2.59 -12.63
N ALA A 20 -6.68 3.06 -11.41
CA ALA A 20 -7.63 4.14 -11.18
C ALA A 20 -7.12 5.46 -11.78
N ALA A 21 -5.83 5.76 -11.63
CA ALA A 21 -5.20 6.94 -12.21
C ALA A 21 -5.34 6.91 -13.74
N TRP A 22 -5.01 5.80 -14.40
CA TRP A 22 -5.17 5.70 -15.85
C TRP A 22 -6.62 5.78 -16.32
N SER A 23 -7.57 5.28 -15.53
CA SER A 23 -8.99 5.28 -15.87
C SER A 23 -9.65 6.64 -15.70
N ASN A 24 -9.14 7.50 -14.81
CA ASN A 24 -9.73 8.81 -14.50
C ASN A 24 -8.88 9.99 -15.00
N SER A 25 -7.60 9.80 -15.31
CA SER A 25 -6.71 10.87 -15.75
C SER A 25 -6.92 11.22 -17.22
N VAL A 26 -7.07 12.52 -17.47
CA VAL A 26 -7.18 13.10 -18.83
C VAL A 26 -5.81 13.18 -19.52
N SER A 27 -4.70 13.05 -18.77
CA SER A 27 -3.33 13.19 -19.30
C SER A 27 -2.29 12.37 -18.53
N LEU A 28 -1.18 12.01 -19.19
CA LEU A 28 -0.07 11.21 -18.61
C LEU A 28 0.57 11.85 -17.35
N PRO A 29 0.80 13.18 -17.27
CA PRO A 29 1.34 13.81 -16.07
C PRO A 29 0.45 13.65 -14.83
N ASP A 30 -0.87 13.67 -15.02
CA ASP A 30 -1.84 13.49 -13.94
C ASP A 30 -1.81 12.05 -13.39
N ALA A 31 -1.71 11.06 -14.28
CA ALA A 31 -1.55 9.67 -13.87
C ALA A 31 -0.25 9.43 -13.09
N LEU A 32 0.85 10.11 -13.47
CA LEU A 32 2.12 10.05 -12.74
C LEU A 32 2.01 10.69 -11.35
N LEU A 33 1.31 11.82 -11.22
CA LEU A 33 1.09 12.48 -9.94
C LEU A 33 0.35 11.56 -8.97
N TRP A 34 -0.72 10.90 -9.43
CA TRP A 34 -1.47 9.94 -8.63
C TRP A 34 -0.67 8.69 -8.28
N GLY A 35 0.17 8.19 -9.19
CA GLY A 35 1.13 7.12 -8.89
C GLY A 35 2.06 7.48 -7.74
N VAL A 36 2.60 8.70 -7.74
CA VAL A 36 3.46 9.21 -6.66
C VAL A 36 2.67 9.35 -5.35
N ILE A 37 1.46 9.91 -5.39
CA ILE A 37 0.58 10.01 -4.21
C ILE A 37 0.29 8.62 -3.62
N GLY A 38 0.01 7.62 -4.46
CA GLY A 38 -0.18 6.24 -4.03
C GLY A 38 1.03 5.66 -3.30
N ILE A 39 2.23 5.83 -3.86
CA ILE A 39 3.48 5.37 -3.24
C ILE A 39 3.70 6.05 -1.89
N ILE A 40 3.57 7.37 -1.83
CA ILE A 40 3.75 8.14 -0.59
C ILE A 40 2.75 7.67 0.47
N THR A 41 1.47 7.50 0.10
CA THR A 41 0.42 7.07 1.03
C THR A 41 0.71 5.66 1.58
N GLN A 42 1.15 4.73 0.73
CA GLN A 42 1.57 3.38 1.16
C GLN A 42 2.71 3.42 2.19
N ILE A 43 3.69 4.31 2.00
CA ILE A 43 4.82 4.49 2.93
C ILE A 43 4.34 5.09 4.25
N LEU A 44 3.54 6.14 4.20
CA LEU A 44 3.01 6.80 5.39
C LEU A 44 2.17 5.85 6.25
N VAL A 45 1.31 5.05 5.62
CA VAL A 45 0.49 4.06 6.34
C VAL A 45 1.35 2.94 6.92
N TYR A 46 2.39 2.48 6.21
CA TYR A 46 3.35 1.52 6.77
C TYR A 46 4.04 2.07 8.02
N PHE A 47 4.48 3.33 8.01
CA PHE A 47 5.09 3.97 9.18
C PHE A 47 4.09 4.21 10.30
N ALA A 48 2.85 4.58 9.99
CA ALA A 48 1.80 4.65 11.00
C ALA A 48 1.60 3.29 11.68
N LEU A 49 1.58 2.20 10.92
CA LEU A 49 1.47 0.86 11.49
C LEU A 49 2.67 0.50 12.36
N GLU A 50 3.89 0.69 11.87
CA GLU A 50 5.11 0.30 12.58
C GLU A 50 5.34 1.15 13.83
N TYR A 51 5.16 2.47 13.76
CA TYR A 51 5.54 3.37 14.85
C TYR A 51 4.37 3.81 15.73
N ILE A 52 3.13 3.86 15.22
CA ILE A 52 1.97 4.33 16.00
C ILE A 52 1.15 3.15 16.51
N PHE A 53 0.76 2.22 15.64
CA PHE A 53 -0.10 1.10 16.03
C PHE A 53 0.67 -0.06 16.66
N THR A 54 1.93 -0.27 16.26
CA THR A 54 2.77 -1.37 16.76
C THR A 54 4.15 -0.92 17.27
N PRO A 55 4.23 0.10 18.16
CA PRO A 55 5.47 0.81 18.52
C PRO A 55 6.61 -0.04 19.12
N LYS A 56 6.35 -1.31 19.47
CA LYS A 56 7.33 -2.24 20.04
C LYS A 56 7.60 -3.46 19.15
N THR A 57 6.99 -3.50 17.98
CA THR A 57 7.05 -4.65 17.08
C THR A 57 7.68 -4.23 15.77
N ASN A 58 8.87 -4.75 15.46
CA ASN A 58 9.45 -4.58 14.14
C ASN A 58 8.71 -5.47 13.13
N LEU A 59 7.86 -4.85 12.30
CA LEU A 59 6.99 -5.57 11.39
C LEU A 59 7.80 -6.28 10.30
N ALA A 60 8.88 -5.65 9.81
CA ALA A 60 9.76 -6.25 8.82
C ALA A 60 10.41 -7.55 9.34
N LYS A 61 10.97 -7.51 10.55
CA LYS A 61 11.56 -8.68 11.21
C LYS A 61 10.53 -9.77 11.45
N LYS A 62 9.32 -9.43 11.89
CA LYS A 62 8.24 -10.42 12.09
C LYS A 62 7.86 -11.14 10.80
N VAL A 63 7.84 -10.42 9.69
CA VAL A 63 7.56 -11.01 8.37
C VAL A 63 8.70 -11.94 7.93
N GLU A 64 9.95 -11.59 8.22
CA GLU A 64 11.13 -12.44 7.96
C GLU A 64 11.16 -13.70 8.83
N GLU A 65 10.73 -13.59 10.08
CA GLU A 65 10.51 -14.73 11.01
C GLU A 65 9.34 -15.65 10.56
N GLY A 66 8.67 -15.33 9.46
CA GLY A 66 7.60 -16.15 8.90
C GLY A 66 6.22 -15.89 9.53
N ASN A 67 6.04 -14.79 10.27
CA ASN A 67 4.74 -14.46 10.86
C ASN A 67 3.72 -14.12 9.77
N LEU A 68 2.86 -15.09 9.47
CA LEU A 68 1.82 -14.97 8.44
C LEU A 68 0.76 -13.92 8.79
N ALA A 69 0.43 -13.75 10.08
CA ALA A 69 -0.55 -12.75 10.49
C ALA A 69 -0.05 -11.34 10.14
N VAL A 70 1.20 -11.01 10.46
CA VAL A 70 1.79 -9.71 10.10
C VAL A 70 1.89 -9.55 8.59
N GLY A 71 2.33 -10.59 7.87
CA GLY A 71 2.40 -10.57 6.41
C GLY A 71 1.04 -10.30 5.74
N LEU A 72 -0.02 -10.98 6.21
CA LEU A 72 -1.38 -10.80 5.71
C LEU A 72 -1.97 -9.43 6.08
N SER A 73 -1.71 -8.93 7.29
CA SER A 73 -2.14 -7.60 7.70
C SER A 73 -1.52 -6.51 6.81
N LEU A 74 -0.21 -6.58 6.55
CA LEU A 74 0.46 -5.66 5.65
C LEU A 74 -0.07 -5.76 4.21
N PHE A 75 -0.42 -6.98 3.78
CA PHE A 75 -1.04 -7.20 2.47
C PHE A 75 -2.40 -6.53 2.36
N ALA A 76 -3.30 -6.80 3.31
CA ALA A 76 -4.66 -6.28 3.31
C ALA A 76 -4.69 -4.76 3.41
N ILE A 77 -3.86 -4.17 4.27
CA ILE A 77 -3.78 -2.71 4.43
C ILE A 77 -3.32 -2.06 3.13
N SER A 78 -2.36 -2.65 2.43
CA SER A 78 -1.91 -2.10 1.16
C SER A 78 -3.03 -2.03 0.11
N ILE A 79 -3.90 -3.06 0.05
CA ILE A 79 -5.09 -3.04 -0.82
C ILE A 79 -6.08 -1.96 -0.37
N ILE A 80 -6.36 -1.85 0.93
CA ILE A 80 -7.26 -0.82 1.48
C ILE A 80 -6.76 0.58 1.10
N VAL A 81 -5.46 0.85 1.26
CA VAL A 81 -4.86 2.14 0.88
C VAL A 81 -5.01 2.38 -0.63
N GLY A 82 -4.75 1.36 -1.45
CA GLY A 82 -4.92 1.47 -2.90
C GLY A 82 -6.35 1.86 -3.29
N LEU A 83 -7.35 1.23 -2.66
CA LEU A 83 -8.77 1.53 -2.88
C LEU A 83 -9.16 2.94 -2.41
N ILE A 84 -8.66 3.39 -1.25
CA ILE A 84 -8.95 4.74 -0.73
C ILE A 84 -8.37 5.81 -1.67
N VAL A 85 -7.11 5.64 -2.10
CA VAL A 85 -6.48 6.58 -3.03
C VAL A 85 -7.20 6.56 -4.37
N ALA A 86 -7.56 5.38 -4.90
CA ALA A 86 -8.36 5.25 -6.12
C ALA A 86 -9.71 5.97 -6.03
N GLY A 87 -10.46 5.77 -4.93
CA GLY A 87 -11.74 6.44 -4.71
C GLY A 87 -11.64 7.95 -4.54
N SER A 88 -10.46 8.45 -4.13
CA SER A 88 -10.19 9.89 -4.01
C SER A 88 -10.01 10.59 -5.37
N MET A 89 -9.86 9.84 -6.46
CA MET A 89 -9.74 10.36 -7.83
C MET A 89 -11.08 10.52 -8.54
N SER A 90 -12.19 10.07 -7.95
CA SER A 90 -13.51 10.27 -8.54
C SER A 90 -13.95 11.73 -8.36
N TYR A 91 -13.75 12.52 -9.42
CA TYR A 91 -14.27 13.88 -9.59
C TYR A 91 -15.47 13.90 -10.55
#